data_AF-A0AAX4NHL0-F1
#
_entry.id   AF-A0AAX4NHL0-F1
#
_cell.length_a   1.000
_cell.length_b   1.000
_cell.length_c   1.000
_cell.angle_alpha   90.00
_cell.angle_beta   90.00
_cell.angle_gamma   90.00
#
_symmetry.space_group_name_H-M   'P 1'
#
loop_
_entity.id
_entity.type
_entity.pdbx_description
1 polymer ?
#
loop_
_entity_poly.entity_id
_entity_poly.type
_entity_poly.pdbx_seq_one_letter_code
_entity_poly.pdbx_strand_id
1 'polypeptide(L)'
;MILVYDEAGKHAEICNTLMIPTGVEYKVVSNFTESILEKEKPTSVMIYVDQDIKKPVENLLLREMREYLLILLMERDIEINERIRYSSEIVFLDILDLNESRKRLRKALSSHTVRKLKTINNFTIYLAKNGIYPGTVFYTKPENTQAFMSLLLSVNISKKNILIASRFNFALEMPEVFNDENFVWVTDSIGAQRNRPVNLSFISDTILKRMLEGKSNVVFVDIFDLLIVYHDFFEVARAFEQIKSAAIEKNSYLILVFSENAMDSIQFGQITRFCQEWQPQTIEDLEFRG
;
A
#
# COMPACT_ATOMS: atom_id res chain seq x y z
N MET A 1 -1.53 -14.03 17.24
CA MET A 1 -0.69 -13.97 18.45
C MET A 1 0.25 -12.77 18.34
N ILE A 2 0.43 -12.02 19.42
CA ILE A 2 1.32 -10.85 19.51
C ILE A 2 2.62 -11.25 20.20
N LEU A 3 3.77 -10.94 19.59
CA LEU A 3 5.05 -11.03 20.28
C LEU A 3 5.37 -9.68 20.92
N VAL A 4 5.76 -9.69 22.20
CA VAL A 4 6.18 -8.51 22.92
C VAL A 4 7.65 -8.65 23.25
N TYR A 5 8.49 -7.79 22.67
CA TYR A 5 9.90 -7.73 22.97
C TYR A 5 10.15 -6.74 24.10
N ASP A 6 10.67 -7.27 25.21
CA ASP A 6 11.10 -6.52 26.38
C ASP A 6 12.55 -6.90 26.69
N GLU A 7 13.49 -6.12 26.16
CA GLU A 7 14.93 -6.37 26.33
C GLU A 7 15.35 -6.26 27.80
N ALA A 8 14.79 -5.29 28.52
CA ALA A 8 15.16 -5.01 29.90
C ALA A 8 14.49 -5.97 30.89
N GLY A 9 13.43 -6.68 30.48
CA GLY A 9 12.61 -7.52 31.34
C GLY A 9 11.86 -6.74 32.43
N LYS A 10 11.76 -5.42 32.28
CA LYS A 10 11.20 -4.50 33.28
C LYS A 10 9.72 -4.19 33.04
N HIS A 11 9.20 -4.54 31.89
CA HIS A 11 7.90 -4.08 31.42
C HIS A 11 6.83 -5.18 31.47
N ALA A 12 7.13 -6.35 32.04
CA ALA A 12 6.20 -7.48 32.12
C ALA A 12 4.87 -7.12 32.83
N GLU A 13 4.93 -6.33 33.90
CA GLU A 13 3.73 -5.91 34.65
C GLU A 13 2.87 -4.92 33.84
N ILE A 14 3.51 -3.98 33.14
CA ILE A 14 2.85 -3.04 32.22
C ILE A 14 2.23 -3.80 31.04
N CYS A 15 2.96 -4.75 30.46
CA CYS A 15 2.47 -5.62 29.39
C CYS A 15 1.20 -6.35 29.81
N ASN A 16 1.23 -7.01 30.97
CA ASN A 16 0.09 -7.75 31.49
C ASN A 16 -1.13 -6.84 31.68
N THR A 17 -0.91 -5.64 32.24
CA THR A 17 -1.98 -4.66 32.49
C THR A 17 -2.59 -4.09 31.21
N LEU A 18 -1.78 -3.94 30.16
CA LEU A 18 -2.23 -3.50 28.84
C LEU A 18 -2.93 -4.62 28.06
N MET A 19 -2.37 -5.83 28.07
CA MET A 19 -2.71 -6.92 27.16
C MET A 19 -3.81 -7.86 27.69
N ILE A 20 -3.81 -8.23 28.97
CA ILE A 20 -4.82 -9.15 29.54
C ILE A 20 -6.26 -8.67 29.25
N PRO A 21 -6.60 -7.36 29.41
CA PRO A 21 -7.95 -6.87 29.12
C PRO A 21 -8.29 -6.74 27.62
N THR A 22 -7.35 -7.03 26.72
CA THR A 22 -7.62 -7.09 25.27
C THR A 22 -8.12 -8.47 24.84
N GLY A 23 -7.87 -9.51 25.63
CA GLY A 23 -8.21 -10.90 25.28
C GLY A 23 -7.38 -11.46 24.12
N VAL A 24 -6.38 -10.74 23.62
CA VAL A 24 -5.51 -11.18 22.53
C VAL A 24 -4.36 -12.01 23.09
N GLU A 25 -4.12 -13.17 22.49
CA GLU A 25 -2.98 -14.01 22.84
C GLU A 25 -1.66 -13.29 22.56
N TYR A 26 -0.80 -13.20 23.58
CA TYR A 26 0.52 -12.60 23.48
C TYR A 26 1.59 -13.42 24.19
N LYS A 27 2.84 -13.24 23.76
CA LYS A 27 4.02 -13.88 24.33
C LYS A 27 5.15 -12.87 24.48
N VAL A 28 5.68 -12.76 25.69
CA VAL A 28 6.82 -11.88 25.98
C VAL A 28 8.11 -12.63 25.70
N VAL A 29 9.03 -11.99 24.97
CA VAL A 29 10.35 -12.52 24.63
C VAL A 29 11.44 -11.52 25.02
N SER A 30 12.51 -12.03 25.61
CA SER A 30 13.69 -11.22 25.99
C SER A 30 14.77 -11.19 24.91
N ASN A 31 14.66 -12.05 23.90
CA ASN A 31 15.56 -12.08 22.75
C ASN A 31 14.73 -11.99 21.47
N PHE A 32 15.02 -11.00 20.63
CA PHE A 32 14.32 -10.80 19.36
C PHE A 32 15.22 -11.26 18.22
N THR A 33 14.91 -12.42 17.64
CA THR A 33 15.68 -13.03 16.54
C THR A 33 14.75 -13.52 15.43
N GLU A 34 15.32 -13.69 14.23
CA GLU A 34 14.63 -14.27 13.07
C GLU A 34 14.01 -15.63 13.37
N SER A 35 14.75 -16.51 14.06
CA SER A 35 14.27 -17.84 14.44
C SER A 35 12.96 -17.82 15.24
N ILE A 36 12.78 -16.80 16.08
CA ILE A 36 11.56 -16.63 16.89
C ILE A 36 10.41 -16.14 16.00
N LEU A 37 10.69 -15.22 15.08
CA LEU A 37 9.69 -14.74 14.11
C LEU A 37 9.19 -15.87 13.20
N GLU A 38 10.09 -16.72 12.71
CA GLU A 38 9.76 -17.87 11.85
C GLU A 38 8.96 -18.95 12.58
N LYS A 39 9.31 -19.21 13.84
CA LYS A 39 8.67 -20.22 14.67
C LYS A 39 7.27 -19.79 15.11
N GLU A 40 7.15 -18.56 15.61
CA GLU A 40 5.95 -18.09 16.28
C GLU A 40 4.97 -17.41 15.31
N LYS A 41 5.44 -16.97 14.12
CA LYS A 41 4.65 -16.32 13.06
C LYS A 41 3.68 -15.27 13.62
N PRO A 42 4.18 -14.26 14.35
CA PRO A 42 3.33 -13.27 14.99
C PRO A 42 2.51 -12.49 13.96
N THR A 43 1.29 -12.12 14.34
CA THR A 43 0.52 -11.15 13.56
C THR A 43 0.98 -9.71 13.84
N SER A 44 1.51 -9.48 15.05
CA SER A 44 2.09 -8.19 15.47
C SER A 44 3.27 -8.41 16.41
N VAL A 45 4.26 -7.52 16.32
CA VAL A 45 5.40 -7.39 17.22
C VAL A 45 5.32 -6.04 17.92
N MET A 46 5.35 -6.05 19.24
CA MET A 46 5.43 -4.86 20.08
C MET A 46 6.84 -4.75 20.65
N ILE A 47 7.46 -3.59 20.56
CA ILE A 47 8.79 -3.34 21.11
C ILE A 47 8.70 -2.18 22.10
N TYR A 48 9.17 -2.41 23.32
CA TYR A 48 9.43 -1.32 24.26
C TYR A 48 10.72 -0.62 23.85
N VAL A 49 10.62 0.69 23.61
CA VAL A 49 11.75 1.55 23.28
C VAL A 49 11.94 2.51 24.45
N ASP A 50 12.89 2.19 25.33
CA ASP A 50 13.32 3.01 26.46
C ASP A 50 14.62 3.78 26.14
N GLN A 51 15.39 3.26 25.19
CA GLN A 51 16.65 3.78 24.65
C GLN A 51 16.75 3.48 23.14
N ASP A 52 17.85 3.90 22.52
CA ASP A 52 18.13 3.60 21.10
C ASP A 52 18.05 2.11 20.80
N ILE A 53 17.37 1.75 19.71
CA ILE A 53 17.22 0.36 19.29
C ILE A 53 18.60 -0.18 18.92
N LYS A 54 19.03 -1.25 19.60
CA LYS A 54 20.34 -1.87 19.31
C LYS A 54 20.41 -2.37 17.87
N LYS A 55 21.56 -2.17 17.22
CA LYS A 55 21.82 -2.56 15.82
C LYS A 55 21.31 -3.94 15.39
N PRO A 56 21.44 -5.03 16.18
CA PRO A 56 20.93 -6.34 15.77
C PRO A 56 19.40 -6.36 15.61
N VAL A 57 18.69 -5.73 16.55
CA VAL A 57 17.22 -5.57 16.49
C VAL A 57 16.87 -4.57 15.40
N GLU A 58 17.57 -3.44 15.33
CA GLU A 58 17.39 -2.43 14.28
C GLU A 58 17.50 -3.06 12.89
N ASN A 59 18.52 -3.89 12.63
CA ASN A 59 18.71 -4.60 11.37
C ASN A 59 17.58 -5.59 11.07
N LEU A 60 17.05 -6.29 12.08
CA LEU A 60 15.88 -7.18 11.93
C LEU A 60 14.63 -6.38 11.56
N LEU A 61 14.46 -5.20 12.16
CA LEU A 61 13.40 -4.29 11.79
C LEU A 61 13.66 -3.76 10.38
N LEU A 62 14.83 -3.27 10.03
CA LEU A 62 15.12 -2.67 8.72
C LEU A 62 15.05 -3.64 7.52
N ARG A 63 14.74 -4.92 7.74
CA ARG A 63 14.48 -5.89 6.67
C ARG A 63 13.34 -5.44 5.75
N GLU A 64 13.53 -5.67 4.45
CA GLU A 64 12.61 -5.25 3.38
C GLU A 64 11.22 -5.88 3.46
N MET A 65 11.07 -7.03 4.12
CA MET A 65 9.79 -7.71 4.28
C MET A 65 9.59 -8.11 5.74
N ARG A 66 8.47 -7.64 6.31
CA ARG A 66 7.95 -8.09 7.61
C ARG A 66 6.52 -8.56 7.40
N GLU A 67 6.22 -9.78 7.84
CA GLU A 67 4.87 -10.34 7.79
C GLU A 67 4.02 -10.00 9.03
N TYR A 68 4.49 -9.05 9.85
CA TYR A 68 3.89 -8.67 11.13
C TYR A 68 3.78 -7.15 11.26
N LEU A 69 2.76 -6.69 12.00
CA LEU A 69 2.63 -5.29 12.40
C LEU A 69 3.70 -4.92 13.43
N LEU A 70 4.48 -3.86 13.21
CA LEU A 70 5.38 -3.33 14.23
C LEU A 70 4.69 -2.21 15.03
N ILE A 71 4.67 -2.36 16.36
CA ILE A 71 4.22 -1.32 17.29
C ILE A 71 5.40 -0.95 18.18
N LEU A 72 5.75 0.34 18.24
CA LEU A 72 6.72 0.86 19.18
C LEU A 72 5.98 1.45 20.38
N LEU A 73 6.26 0.88 21.54
CA LEU A 73 5.80 1.39 22.83
C LEU A 73 6.87 2.31 23.39
N MET A 74 6.52 3.57 23.60
CA MET A 74 7.48 4.60 24.00
C MET A 74 6.90 5.43 25.15
N GLU A 75 7.67 5.70 26.20
CA GLU A 75 7.24 6.62 27.27
C GLU A 75 7.50 8.09 26.91
N ARG A 76 8.43 8.32 25.98
CA ARG A 76 8.87 9.63 25.49
C ARG A 76 9.25 9.52 24.02
N ASP A 77 9.32 10.65 23.30
CA ASP A 77 9.82 10.63 21.93
C ASP A 77 11.32 10.34 21.95
N ILE A 78 11.72 9.24 21.31
CA ILE A 78 13.12 8.80 21.19
C ILE A 78 13.46 8.84 19.72
N GLU A 79 14.65 9.34 19.42
CA GLU A 79 15.14 9.39 18.06
C GLU A 79 15.36 7.96 17.56
N ILE A 80 14.53 7.55 16.61
CA ILE A 80 14.59 6.26 15.97
C ILE A 80 14.81 6.47 14.49
N ASN A 81 15.43 5.49 13.85
CA ASN A 81 15.60 5.45 12.40
C ASN A 81 14.29 5.79 11.70
N GLU A 82 14.30 6.80 10.82
CA GLU A 82 13.10 7.28 10.13
C GLU A 82 12.33 6.15 9.46
N ARG A 83 13.03 5.18 8.86
CA ARG A 83 12.40 4.02 8.22
C ARG A 83 11.61 3.20 9.23
N ILE A 84 12.14 3.02 10.44
CA ILE A 84 11.41 2.31 11.50
C ILE A 84 10.20 3.14 11.93
N ARG A 85 10.40 4.44 12.19
CA ARG A 85 9.35 5.40 12.59
C ARG A 85 8.14 5.35 11.65
N TYR A 86 8.37 5.50 10.35
CA TYR A 86 7.32 5.46 9.33
C TYR A 86 6.73 4.06 9.12
N SER A 87 7.48 3.01 9.47
CA SER A 87 7.04 1.62 9.31
C SER A 87 6.28 1.05 10.52
N SER A 88 6.10 1.84 11.56
CA SER A 88 5.59 1.39 12.85
C SER A 88 4.44 2.24 13.34
N GLU A 89 3.53 1.63 14.09
CA GLU A 89 2.59 2.38 14.92
C GLU A 89 3.30 2.78 16.21
N ILE A 90 3.30 4.08 16.51
CA ILE A 90 3.89 4.59 17.74
C ILE A 90 2.78 4.77 18.77
N VAL A 91 2.91 4.08 19.89
CA VAL A 91 2.00 4.19 21.02
C VAL A 91 2.77 4.77 22.19
N PHE A 92 2.45 6.02 22.51
CA PHE A 92 2.96 6.67 23.71
C PHE A 92 2.27 6.12 24.95
N LEU A 93 3.07 5.53 25.84
CA LEU A 93 2.66 5.02 27.13
C LEU A 93 2.60 6.16 28.14
N ASP A 94 1.44 6.29 28.76
CA ASP A 94 1.22 7.09 29.94
C ASP A 94 1.15 6.15 31.16
N ILE A 95 2.19 6.19 32.00
CA ILE A 95 2.30 5.36 33.20
C ILE A 95 1.27 5.79 34.26
N LEU A 96 0.87 7.07 34.25
CA LEU A 96 -0.11 7.63 35.18
C LEU A 96 -1.55 7.33 34.72
N ASP A 97 -1.77 7.15 33.41
CA ASP A 97 -3.06 6.73 32.82
C ASP A 97 -2.93 5.54 31.86
N LEU A 98 -2.92 4.34 32.44
CA LEU A 98 -2.88 3.09 31.68
C LEU A 98 -4.16 2.83 30.87
N ASN A 99 -5.30 3.48 31.19
CA ASN A 99 -6.53 3.29 30.43
C ASN A 99 -6.46 4.02 29.08
N GLU A 100 -5.90 5.23 29.06
CA GLU A 100 -5.66 5.96 27.82
C GLU A 100 -4.59 5.26 26.96
N SER A 101 -3.51 4.76 27.58
CA SER A 101 -2.51 3.91 26.91
C SER A 101 -3.14 2.69 26.26
N ARG A 102 -4.07 2.02 26.96
CA ARG A 102 -4.82 0.87 26.43
C ARG A 102 -5.73 1.26 25.27
N LYS A 103 -6.37 2.44 25.31
CA LYS A 103 -7.21 2.94 24.21
C LYS A 103 -6.38 3.21 22.96
N ARG A 104 -5.20 3.83 23.10
CA ARG A 104 -4.24 4.04 22.01
C ARG A 104 -3.74 2.72 21.43
N LEU A 105 -3.38 1.77 22.30
CA LEU A 105 -2.98 0.43 21.88
C LEU A 105 -4.09 -0.30 21.13
N ARG A 106 -5.33 -0.26 21.64
CA ARG A 106 -6.49 -0.84 20.95
C ARG A 106 -6.69 -0.20 19.57
N LYS A 107 -6.53 1.12 19.46
CA LYS A 107 -6.63 1.83 18.18
C LYS A 107 -5.54 1.41 17.19
N ALA A 108 -4.29 1.27 17.67
CA ALA A 108 -3.17 0.78 16.86
C ALA A 108 -3.40 -0.67 16.39
N LEU A 109 -3.95 -1.52 17.26
CA LEU A 109 -4.32 -2.91 16.94
C LEU A 109 -5.56 -3.01 16.04
N SER A 110 -6.48 -2.05 16.10
CA SER A 110 -7.76 -2.05 15.37
C SER A 110 -7.71 -1.31 14.03
N SER A 111 -6.56 -0.78 13.62
CA SER A 111 -6.48 0.17 12.51
C SER A 111 -6.59 -0.49 11.14
N HIS A 112 -7.46 0.06 10.29
CA HIS A 112 -7.59 -0.23 8.86
C HIS A 112 -6.27 0.02 8.08
N THR A 113 -5.30 0.72 8.69
CA THR A 113 -3.92 0.95 8.23
C THR A 113 -3.04 -0.31 8.35
N VAL A 114 -3.36 -1.22 9.28
CA VAL A 114 -2.63 -2.50 9.50
C VAL A 114 -2.82 -3.49 8.35
N ARG A 115 -3.92 -3.38 7.60
CA ARG A 115 -4.10 -4.13 6.34
C ARG A 115 -3.34 -3.51 5.17
N LYS A 116 -3.09 -2.20 5.22
CA LYS A 116 -2.38 -1.45 4.17
C LYS A 116 -0.88 -1.79 4.21
N LEU A 117 -0.22 -1.80 5.35
CA LEU A 117 1.25 -1.88 5.39
C LEU A 117 1.88 -3.29 5.41
N LYS A 118 1.33 -4.25 4.65
CA LYS A 118 1.85 -5.64 4.58
C LYS A 118 3.22 -5.84 3.90
N THR A 119 3.91 -4.78 3.48
CA THR A 119 5.29 -4.85 2.98
C THR A 119 5.90 -3.46 2.99
N ILE A 120 6.73 -3.16 4.00
CA ILE A 120 7.40 -1.87 4.11
C ILE A 120 8.78 -2.00 3.48
N ASN A 121 8.85 -1.58 2.23
CA ASN A 121 10.06 -1.48 1.42
C ASN A 121 10.20 -0.04 0.91
N ASN A 122 11.35 0.31 0.30
CA ASN A 122 11.58 1.66 -0.25
C ASN A 122 10.43 2.10 -1.18
N PHE A 123 9.86 1.15 -1.91
CA PHE A 123 8.69 1.32 -2.76
C PHE A 123 7.44 1.82 -2.00
N THR A 124 7.03 1.13 -0.93
CA THR A 124 5.86 1.52 -0.12
C THR A 124 6.05 2.85 0.59
N ILE A 125 7.26 3.12 1.13
CA ILE A 125 7.58 4.41 1.76
C ILE A 125 7.53 5.53 0.72
N TYR A 126 8.13 5.30 -0.44
CA TYR A 126 8.12 6.25 -1.54
C TYR A 126 6.70 6.59 -2.02
N LEU A 127 5.84 5.59 -2.20
CA LEU A 127 4.44 5.82 -2.56
C LEU A 127 3.65 6.52 -1.44
N ALA A 128 3.88 6.17 -0.17
CA ALA A 128 3.21 6.80 0.95
C ALA A 128 3.59 8.29 1.10
N LYS A 129 4.87 8.64 0.88
CA LYS A 129 5.31 10.05 0.77
C LYS A 129 4.56 10.78 -0.34
N ASN A 130 4.21 10.06 -1.40
CA ASN A 130 3.40 10.56 -2.51
C ASN A 130 1.88 10.36 -2.32
N GLY A 131 1.41 10.23 -1.07
CA GLY A 131 -0.01 10.16 -0.73
C GLY A 131 -0.72 8.89 -1.22
N ILE A 132 0.02 7.88 -1.67
CA ILE A 132 -0.52 6.65 -2.27
C ILE A 132 -0.30 5.49 -1.31
N TYR A 133 -1.41 4.87 -0.88
CA TYR A 133 -1.41 3.80 0.12
C TYR A 133 -1.94 2.49 -0.46
N PRO A 134 -1.33 1.36 -0.12
CA PRO A 134 -1.77 0.04 -0.60
C PRO A 134 -3.18 -0.29 -0.13
N GLY A 135 -3.91 -1.08 -0.92
CA GLY A 135 -5.31 -1.45 -0.64
C GLY A 135 -6.28 -0.26 -0.66
N THR A 136 -5.81 0.91 -1.11
CA THR A 136 -6.64 2.09 -1.38
C THR A 136 -6.78 2.22 -2.88
N VAL A 137 -8.01 2.42 -3.33
CA VAL A 137 -8.29 2.77 -4.71
C VAL A 137 -8.23 4.27 -4.82
N PHE A 138 -7.39 4.77 -5.71
CA PHE A 138 -7.31 6.17 -6.05
C PHE A 138 -7.90 6.44 -7.41
N TYR A 139 -8.38 7.66 -7.58
CA TYR A 139 -8.63 8.21 -8.90
C TYR A 139 -7.91 9.54 -9.08
N THR A 140 -7.59 9.85 -10.33
CA THR A 140 -6.99 11.14 -10.68
C THR A 140 -7.44 11.61 -12.04
N LYS A 141 -7.20 12.89 -12.32
CA LYS A 141 -7.55 13.51 -13.60
C LYS A 141 -6.47 13.20 -14.67
N PRO A 142 -6.83 13.15 -15.96
CA PRO A 142 -5.88 12.84 -17.04
C PRO A 142 -4.61 13.70 -17.04
N GLU A 143 -4.69 14.95 -16.61
CA GLU A 143 -3.57 15.89 -16.56
C GLU A 143 -2.46 15.43 -15.59
N ASN A 144 -2.79 14.60 -14.60
CA ASN A 144 -1.85 14.07 -13.61
C ASN A 144 -1.15 12.78 -14.08
N THR A 145 -1.49 12.26 -15.26
CA THR A 145 -0.92 11.01 -15.80
C THR A 145 0.61 11.08 -15.87
N GLN A 146 1.17 12.18 -16.38
CA GLN A 146 2.63 12.33 -16.51
C GLN A 146 3.34 12.34 -15.14
N ALA A 147 2.74 12.99 -14.14
CA ALA A 147 3.28 12.99 -12.78
C ALA A 147 3.28 11.57 -12.20
N PHE A 148 2.19 10.83 -12.36
CA PHE A 148 2.11 9.45 -11.90
C PHE A 148 3.10 8.52 -12.62
N MET A 149 3.21 8.64 -13.95
CA MET A 149 4.21 7.89 -14.72
C MET A 149 5.62 8.16 -14.23
N SER A 150 5.95 9.42 -13.92
CA SER A 150 7.25 9.78 -13.35
C SER A 150 7.50 9.10 -12.00
N LEU A 151 6.46 8.98 -11.15
CA LEU A 151 6.56 8.22 -9.91
C LEU A 151 6.84 6.73 -10.15
N LEU A 152 6.15 6.12 -11.12
CA LEU A 152 6.33 4.72 -11.50
C LEU A 152 7.73 4.39 -12.01
N LEU A 153 8.40 5.35 -12.64
CA LEU A 153 9.73 5.18 -13.22
C LEU A 153 10.86 5.35 -12.20
N SER A 154 10.55 5.77 -10.97
CA SER A 154 11.52 5.93 -9.90
C SER A 154 12.32 4.66 -9.63
N VAL A 155 13.59 4.83 -9.24
CA VAL A 155 14.46 3.73 -8.80
C VAL A 155 13.91 2.96 -7.59
N ASN A 156 13.00 3.59 -6.85
CA ASN A 156 12.34 2.99 -5.69
C ASN A 156 11.29 1.95 -6.09
N ILE A 157 10.86 1.88 -7.36
CA ILE A 157 9.80 0.99 -7.82
C ILE A 157 10.36 -0.10 -8.75
N SER A 158 10.11 -1.36 -8.40
CA SER A 158 10.45 -2.49 -9.27
C SER A 158 9.49 -2.56 -10.46
N LYS A 159 10.01 -2.36 -11.67
CA LYS A 159 9.24 -2.37 -12.93
C LYS A 159 8.48 -3.68 -13.18
N LYS A 160 8.96 -4.79 -12.62
CA LYS A 160 8.32 -6.11 -12.70
C LYS A 160 7.01 -6.19 -11.92
N ASN A 161 6.83 -5.31 -10.92
CA ASN A 161 5.67 -5.29 -10.04
C ASN A 161 4.62 -4.25 -10.46
N ILE A 162 4.82 -3.59 -11.60
CA ILE A 162 3.91 -2.59 -12.14
C ILE A 162 3.02 -3.26 -13.18
N LEU A 163 1.80 -2.77 -13.32
CA LEU A 163 0.94 -3.02 -14.46
C LEU A 163 0.35 -1.69 -14.92
N ILE A 164 0.52 -1.37 -16.20
CA ILE A 164 -0.07 -0.19 -16.80
C ILE A 164 -1.01 -0.60 -17.92
N ALA A 165 -2.27 -0.19 -17.82
CA ALA A 165 -3.21 -0.24 -18.93
C ALA A 165 -3.44 1.19 -19.42
N SER A 166 -3.04 1.50 -20.67
CA SER A 166 -3.14 2.87 -21.20
C SER A 166 -3.54 2.88 -22.67
N ARG A 167 -4.17 3.98 -23.06
CA ARG A 167 -4.40 4.36 -24.46
C ARG A 167 -3.14 4.79 -25.22
N PHE A 168 -2.13 5.28 -24.51
CA PHE A 168 -0.84 5.68 -25.08
C PHE A 168 0.12 4.50 -25.15
N ASN A 169 0.92 4.40 -26.21
CA ASN A 169 1.85 3.29 -26.40
C ASN A 169 3.19 3.51 -25.68
N PHE A 170 3.19 3.47 -24.34
CA PHE A 170 4.40 3.67 -23.55
C PHE A 170 5.50 2.60 -23.79
N ALA A 171 5.14 1.40 -24.25
CA ALA A 171 6.15 0.39 -24.62
C ALA A 171 6.95 0.76 -25.87
N LEU A 172 6.42 1.58 -26.76
CA LEU A 172 7.19 2.13 -27.87
C LEU A 172 8.18 3.20 -27.40
N GLU A 173 7.77 4.01 -26.43
CA GLU A 173 8.56 5.13 -25.90
C GLU A 173 9.64 4.67 -24.93
N MET A 174 9.36 3.64 -24.13
CA MET A 174 10.24 3.10 -23.07
C MET A 174 10.24 1.56 -23.07
N PRO A 175 10.74 0.91 -24.13
CA PRO A 175 10.73 -0.55 -24.29
C PRO A 175 11.57 -1.29 -23.23
N GLU A 176 12.56 -0.62 -22.63
CA GLU A 176 13.37 -1.16 -21.53
C GLU A 176 12.61 -1.22 -20.19
N VAL A 177 11.49 -0.49 -20.09
CA VAL A 177 10.64 -0.44 -18.91
C VAL A 177 9.39 -1.28 -19.10
N PHE A 178 8.73 -1.13 -20.25
CA PHE A 178 7.41 -1.72 -20.51
C PHE A 178 7.49 -2.84 -21.55
N ASN A 179 6.87 -3.96 -21.22
CA ASN A 179 6.79 -5.16 -22.03
C ASN A 179 5.41 -5.82 -21.86
N ASP A 180 5.17 -6.91 -22.59
CA ASP A 180 3.90 -7.65 -22.58
C ASP A 180 3.51 -8.20 -21.18
N GLU A 181 4.42 -8.18 -20.21
CA GLU A 181 4.16 -8.61 -18.84
C GLU A 181 3.62 -7.53 -17.92
N ASN A 182 4.01 -6.26 -18.14
CA ASN A 182 3.66 -5.14 -17.26
C ASN A 182 2.90 -4.01 -18.00
N PHE A 183 2.55 -4.21 -19.27
CA PHE A 183 1.86 -3.22 -20.08
C PHE A 183 0.72 -3.80 -20.93
N VAL A 184 -0.43 -3.13 -20.90
CA VAL A 184 -1.63 -3.43 -21.69
C VAL A 184 -1.96 -2.20 -22.52
N TRP A 185 -1.55 -2.21 -23.78
CA TRP A 185 -1.90 -1.13 -24.71
C TRP A 185 -3.32 -1.31 -25.24
N VAL A 186 -4.19 -0.32 -25.02
CA VAL A 186 -5.57 -0.34 -25.48
C VAL A 186 -5.80 0.75 -26.52
N THR A 187 -5.99 0.38 -27.78
CA THR A 187 -6.15 1.36 -28.86
C THR A 187 -6.97 0.80 -30.02
N ASP A 188 -7.62 1.69 -30.76
CA ASP A 188 -8.20 1.41 -32.08
C ASP A 188 -7.17 1.51 -33.23
N SER A 189 -6.03 2.16 -32.97
CA SER A 189 -4.98 2.41 -33.94
C SER A 189 -4.29 1.13 -34.41
N ILE A 190 -3.74 1.15 -35.63
CA ILE A 190 -3.05 0.00 -36.23
C ILE A 190 -1.69 -0.21 -35.54
N GLY A 191 -1.43 -1.43 -35.08
CA GLY A 191 -0.17 -1.79 -34.41
C GLY A 191 -0.14 -3.26 -33.96
N ALA A 192 1.06 -3.79 -33.77
CA ALA A 192 1.28 -5.08 -33.12
C ALA A 192 1.00 -4.98 -31.61
N GLN A 193 0.64 -6.09 -30.96
CA GLN A 193 0.40 -6.18 -29.50
C GLN A 193 -0.67 -5.22 -28.92
N ARG A 194 -1.54 -4.65 -29.77
CA ARG A 194 -2.67 -3.83 -29.34
C ARG A 194 -3.83 -4.68 -28.80
N ASN A 195 -4.55 -4.11 -27.84
CA ASN A 195 -5.85 -4.59 -27.42
C ASN A 195 -6.92 -3.62 -27.91
N ARG A 196 -7.93 -4.12 -28.63
CA ARG A 196 -9.00 -3.25 -29.12
C ARG A 196 -9.95 -2.93 -27.97
N PRO A 197 -10.43 -1.67 -27.83
CA PRO A 197 -11.36 -1.28 -26.78
C PRO A 197 -12.64 -2.13 -26.75
N VAL A 198 -13.10 -2.63 -27.90
CA VAL A 198 -14.26 -3.54 -28.01
C VAL A 198 -14.11 -4.85 -27.22
N ASN A 199 -12.89 -5.22 -26.82
CA ASN A 199 -12.62 -6.44 -26.06
C ASN A 199 -12.56 -6.18 -24.55
N LEU A 200 -13.61 -5.59 -23.97
CA LEU A 200 -13.65 -5.22 -22.54
C LEU A 200 -13.27 -6.41 -21.63
N SER A 201 -13.88 -7.58 -21.84
CA SER A 201 -13.61 -8.78 -21.03
C SER A 201 -12.14 -9.18 -21.05
N PHE A 202 -11.51 -9.18 -22.22
CA PHE A 202 -10.09 -9.52 -22.33
C PHE A 202 -9.21 -8.54 -21.55
N ILE A 203 -9.51 -7.24 -21.66
CA ILE A 203 -8.76 -6.18 -20.99
C ILE A 203 -8.92 -6.31 -19.47
N SER A 204 -10.16 -6.42 -18.97
CA SER A 204 -10.44 -6.56 -17.54
C SER A 204 -9.85 -7.84 -16.96
N ASP A 205 -10.00 -8.97 -17.65
CA ASP A 205 -9.48 -10.27 -17.20
C ASP A 205 -7.95 -10.28 -17.16
N THR A 206 -7.30 -9.61 -18.11
CA THR A 206 -5.85 -9.48 -18.12
C THR A 206 -5.36 -8.70 -16.90
N ILE A 207 -6.02 -7.57 -16.57
CA ILE A 207 -5.69 -6.78 -15.38
C ILE A 207 -5.94 -7.60 -14.10
N LEU A 208 -7.11 -8.21 -13.99
CA LEU A 208 -7.50 -9.02 -12.83
C LEU A 208 -6.55 -10.18 -12.61
N LYS A 209 -6.23 -10.94 -13.66
CA LYS A 209 -5.33 -12.09 -13.56
C LYS A 209 -3.96 -11.69 -13.01
N ARG A 210 -3.38 -10.59 -13.50
CA ARG A 210 -2.07 -10.09 -13.05
C ARG A 210 -2.07 -9.70 -11.58
N MET A 211 -3.15 -9.06 -11.13
CA MET A 211 -3.33 -8.70 -9.72
C MET A 211 -3.51 -9.93 -8.83
N LEU A 212 -4.38 -10.86 -9.24
CA LEU A 212 -4.70 -12.05 -8.45
C LEU A 212 -3.52 -13.02 -8.33
N GLU A 213 -2.68 -13.13 -9.37
CA GLU A 213 -1.44 -13.91 -9.36
C GLU A 213 -0.32 -13.27 -8.51
N GLY A 214 -0.53 -12.06 -7.96
CA GLY A 214 0.48 -11.35 -7.17
C GLY A 214 1.69 -10.89 -7.98
N LYS A 215 1.57 -10.83 -9.31
CA LYS A 215 2.64 -10.39 -10.22
C LYS A 215 2.75 -8.87 -10.28
N SER A 216 1.66 -8.16 -10.01
CA SER A 216 1.60 -6.70 -10.08
C SER A 216 1.01 -6.13 -8.79
N ASN A 217 1.79 -5.32 -8.09
CA ASN A 217 1.41 -4.65 -6.86
C ASN A 217 0.99 -3.20 -7.12
N VAL A 218 1.49 -2.57 -8.18
CA VAL A 218 1.03 -1.25 -8.63
C VAL A 218 0.27 -1.41 -9.93
N VAL A 219 -0.93 -0.86 -9.99
CA VAL A 219 -1.80 -0.93 -11.16
C VAL A 219 -2.25 0.48 -11.52
N PHE A 220 -1.93 0.89 -12.74
CA PHE A 220 -2.33 2.15 -13.34
C PHE A 220 -3.27 1.90 -14.50
N VAL A 221 -4.43 2.54 -14.50
CA VAL A 221 -5.45 2.32 -15.54
C VAL A 221 -5.92 3.64 -16.12
N ASP A 222 -5.43 3.97 -17.32
CA ASP A 222 -5.79 5.14 -18.13
C ASP A 222 -6.48 4.70 -19.43
N ILE A 223 -7.63 4.03 -19.26
CA ILE A 223 -8.46 3.52 -20.36
C ILE A 223 -9.97 3.63 -20.09
N PHE A 224 -10.40 4.08 -18.91
CA PHE A 224 -11.83 4.09 -18.56
C PHE A 224 -12.65 4.93 -19.55
N ASP A 225 -12.22 6.18 -19.76
CA ASP A 225 -12.86 7.12 -20.69
C ASP A 225 -12.89 6.58 -22.12
N LEU A 226 -11.88 5.81 -22.53
CA LEU A 226 -11.86 5.16 -23.84
C LEU A 226 -12.88 4.01 -23.90
N LEU A 227 -12.99 3.20 -22.85
CA LEU A 227 -13.88 2.04 -22.84
C LEU A 227 -15.36 2.43 -22.85
N ILE A 228 -15.76 3.51 -22.17
CA ILE A 228 -17.16 3.99 -22.17
C ILE A 228 -17.60 4.57 -23.52
N VAL A 229 -16.68 4.85 -24.44
CA VAL A 229 -17.01 5.21 -25.84
C VAL A 229 -17.45 3.98 -26.64
N TYR A 230 -16.96 2.80 -26.26
CA TYR A 230 -17.19 1.54 -27.00
C TYR A 230 -18.21 0.61 -26.34
N HIS A 231 -18.52 0.82 -25.06
CA HIS A 231 -19.39 -0.04 -24.25
C HIS A 231 -20.33 0.80 -23.39
N ASP A 232 -21.44 0.19 -22.95
CA ASP A 232 -22.33 0.81 -21.99
C ASP A 232 -21.61 1.09 -20.66
N PHE A 233 -21.85 2.28 -20.09
CA PHE A 233 -21.21 2.72 -18.84
C PHE A 233 -21.30 1.66 -17.73
N PHE A 234 -22.48 1.05 -17.55
CA PHE A 234 -22.69 0.07 -16.48
C PHE A 234 -21.88 -1.22 -16.67
N GLU A 235 -21.57 -1.60 -17.91
CA GLU A 235 -20.71 -2.75 -18.19
C GLU A 235 -19.25 -2.44 -17.82
N VAL A 236 -18.76 -1.28 -18.25
CA VAL A 236 -17.40 -0.81 -17.90
C VAL A 236 -17.25 -0.62 -16.39
N ALA A 237 -18.24 0.02 -15.75
CA ALA A 237 -18.24 0.24 -14.31
C ALA A 237 -18.21 -1.10 -13.53
N ARG A 238 -18.98 -2.11 -13.96
CA ARG A 238 -18.95 -3.44 -13.34
C ARG A 238 -17.58 -4.10 -13.45
N ALA A 239 -16.92 -3.99 -14.61
CA ALA A 239 -15.57 -4.52 -14.79
C ALA A 239 -14.57 -3.81 -13.86
N PHE A 240 -14.66 -2.48 -13.72
CA PHE A 240 -13.78 -1.72 -12.84
C PHE A 240 -14.06 -1.98 -11.36
N GLU A 241 -15.31 -2.22 -10.94
CA GLU A 241 -15.62 -2.65 -9.58
C GLU A 241 -14.96 -3.98 -9.21
N GLN A 242 -14.84 -4.91 -10.17
CA GLN A 242 -14.09 -6.15 -9.95
C GLN A 242 -12.59 -5.86 -9.77
N ILE A 243 -12.02 -4.98 -10.59
CA ILE A 243 -10.60 -4.56 -10.47
C ILE A 243 -10.35 -3.89 -9.12
N LYS A 244 -11.24 -2.98 -8.68
CA LYS A 244 -11.17 -2.36 -7.35
C LYS A 244 -11.23 -3.39 -6.23
N SER A 245 -12.16 -4.34 -6.32
CA SER A 245 -12.30 -5.42 -5.33
C SER A 245 -11.03 -6.26 -5.23
N ALA A 246 -10.44 -6.63 -6.37
CA ALA A 246 -9.17 -7.34 -6.43
C ALA A 246 -8.01 -6.51 -5.82
N ALA A 247 -7.96 -5.20 -6.07
CA ALA A 247 -6.94 -4.31 -5.49
C ALA A 247 -7.02 -4.28 -3.96
N ILE A 248 -8.24 -4.17 -3.41
CA ILE A 248 -8.47 -4.16 -1.97
C ILE A 248 -8.12 -5.51 -1.35
N GLU A 249 -8.54 -6.61 -1.98
CA GLU A 249 -8.26 -7.98 -1.50
C GLU A 249 -6.75 -8.29 -1.48
N LYS A 250 -6.05 -7.94 -2.57
CA LYS A 250 -4.61 -8.19 -2.72
C LYS A 250 -3.73 -7.10 -2.12
N ASN A 251 -4.33 -6.06 -1.54
CA ASN A 251 -3.63 -4.91 -1.00
C ASN A 251 -2.70 -4.22 -2.02
N SER A 252 -3.14 -4.19 -3.28
CA SER A 252 -2.44 -3.52 -4.39
C SER A 252 -2.69 -2.01 -4.36
N TYR A 253 -1.79 -1.25 -4.98
CA TYR A 253 -1.96 0.17 -5.26
C TYR A 253 -2.69 0.32 -6.58
N LEU A 254 -3.93 0.81 -6.57
CA LEU A 254 -4.72 1.02 -7.78
C LEU A 254 -4.97 2.51 -7.99
N ILE A 255 -4.53 3.03 -9.14
CA ILE A 255 -4.80 4.40 -9.58
C ILE A 255 -5.56 4.32 -10.89
N LEU A 256 -6.77 4.88 -10.89
CA LEU A 256 -7.63 4.98 -12.04
C LEU A 256 -7.61 6.40 -12.59
N VAL A 257 -7.59 6.54 -13.91
CA VAL A 257 -7.67 7.83 -14.58
C VAL A 257 -9.01 7.94 -15.26
N PHE A 258 -9.75 8.98 -14.91
CA PHE A 258 -10.99 9.34 -15.59
C PHE A 258 -11.23 10.85 -15.49
N SER A 259 -11.83 11.40 -16.54
CA SER A 259 -12.26 12.79 -16.60
C SER A 259 -13.70 12.94 -16.13
N GLU A 260 -13.97 13.89 -15.22
CA GLU A 260 -15.34 14.25 -14.83
C GLU A 260 -16.16 14.70 -16.05
N ASN A 261 -15.52 15.26 -17.08
CA ASN A 261 -16.18 15.69 -18.32
C ASN A 261 -16.54 14.53 -19.27
N ALA A 262 -16.06 13.31 -19.02
CA ALA A 262 -16.32 12.15 -19.88
C ALA A 262 -17.68 11.48 -19.61
N MET A 263 -18.34 11.83 -18.50
CA MET A 263 -19.57 11.19 -18.04
C MET A 263 -20.47 12.19 -17.30
N ASP A 264 -21.73 11.84 -17.05
CA ASP A 264 -22.59 12.68 -16.22
C ASP A 264 -22.22 12.60 -14.73
N SER A 265 -22.73 13.54 -13.92
CA SER A 265 -22.39 13.63 -12.49
C SER A 265 -22.82 12.41 -11.67
N ILE A 266 -23.88 11.71 -12.09
CA ILE A 266 -24.37 10.49 -11.42
C ILE A 266 -23.41 9.34 -11.71
N GLN A 267 -23.04 9.16 -12.99
CA GLN A 267 -22.06 8.19 -13.44
C GLN A 267 -20.70 8.42 -12.78
N PHE A 268 -20.25 9.67 -12.71
CA PHE A 268 -19.02 10.05 -12.03
C PHE A 268 -19.05 9.68 -10.53
N GLY A 269 -20.14 10.02 -9.84
CA GLY A 269 -20.33 9.64 -8.44
C GLY A 269 -20.37 8.13 -8.21
N GLN A 270 -20.88 7.36 -9.17
CA GLN A 270 -20.91 5.90 -9.10
C GLN A 270 -19.51 5.30 -9.26
N ILE A 271 -18.75 5.71 -10.28
CA ILE A 271 -17.41 5.14 -10.52
C ILE A 271 -16.37 5.62 -9.51
N THR A 272 -16.54 6.80 -8.92
CA THR A 272 -15.63 7.31 -7.87
C THR A 272 -15.98 6.78 -6.48
N ARG A 273 -17.10 6.04 -6.33
CA ARG A 273 -17.49 5.44 -5.06
C ARG A 273 -16.35 4.57 -4.52
N PHE A 274 -16.04 4.74 -3.24
CA PHE A 274 -14.94 4.08 -2.53
C PHE A 274 -13.53 4.39 -3.06
N CYS A 275 -13.39 5.39 -3.92
CA CYS A 275 -12.11 5.88 -4.40
C CYS A 275 -11.71 7.16 -3.64
N GLN A 276 -10.42 7.36 -3.42
CA GLN A 276 -9.87 8.62 -2.93
C GLN A 276 -9.32 9.43 -4.10
N GLU A 277 -9.57 10.73 -4.14
CA GLU A 277 -8.93 11.59 -5.14
C GLU A 277 -7.44 11.70 -4.81
N TRP A 278 -6.59 11.43 -5.80
CA TRP A 278 -5.15 11.65 -5.71
C TRP A 278 -4.79 12.94 -6.45
N GLN A 279 -4.27 13.91 -5.69
CA GLN A 279 -3.81 15.20 -6.18
C GLN A 279 -2.30 15.34 -5.96
N PRO A 280 -1.48 15.31 -7.02
CA PRO A 280 -0.03 15.41 -6.91
C PRO A 280 0.45 16.72 -6.25
N GLN A 281 -0.32 17.79 -6.41
CA GLN A 281 0.07 19.15 -6.00
C GLN A 281 0.00 19.37 -4.47
N THR A 282 -0.68 18.49 -3.73
CA THR A 282 -0.76 18.56 -2.26
C THR A 282 0.37 17.79 -1.58
N ILE A 283 1.26 17.19 -2.37
CA ILE A 283 2.38 16.38 -1.90
C ILE A 283 3.65 17.23 -1.96
N GLU A 284 4.20 17.57 -0.80
CA GLU A 284 5.36 18.46 -0.66
C GLU A 284 6.70 17.81 -1.05
N ASP A 285 6.72 16.50 -1.29
CA ASP A 285 7.94 15.67 -1.30
C ASP A 285 8.19 14.95 -2.64
N LEU A 286 7.85 15.59 -3.77
CA LEU A 286 8.39 15.19 -5.07
C LEU A 286 9.89 15.54 -5.10
N GLU A 287 10.74 14.61 -4.67
CA GLU A 287 12.19 14.73 -4.80
C GLU A 287 12.59 14.89 -6.28
N PHE A 288 12.61 16.13 -6.74
CA PHE A 288 13.50 16.57 -7.81
C PHE A 288 14.90 16.70 -7.20
N ARG A 289 15.67 15.61 -7.21
CA ARG A 289 17.13 15.66 -7.06
C ARG A 289 17.77 14.69 -8.03
N GLY A 290 18.28 15.24 -9.13
CA GLY A 290 19.01 14.57 -10.20
C GLY A 290 18.90 15.36 -11.49
#